data_AF-A0A640XT93-F1
#
_entry.id   AF-A0A640XT93-F1
#
_cell.length_a   1.000
_cell.length_b   1.000
_cell.length_c   1.000
_cell.angle_alpha   90.00
_cell.angle_beta   90.00
_cell.angle_gamma   90.00
#
_symmetry.space_group_name_H-M   'P 1'
#
loop_
_entity.id
_entity.type
_entity.pdbx_description
1 polymer ?
#
loop_
_entity_poly.entity_id
_entity_poly.type
_entity_poly.pdbx_seq_one_letter_code
_entity_poly.pdbx_strand_id
1 'polypeptide(L)'
;MYRRIRRCRVPKVFEEGIDRAVDVSFLEKTAHILCGGEKKEFTANKRTGLKISINQKSIINRIITELTNGYSKPDLNQENDECSIREIPTMDATDFIADVYFQDDEQIVCIELKTVKPNKGVFKVEKEKVLEAKIALKNIYPDKVIRYFLAFPFDPLSDTPTGYDKQRFMDYCVGFRKYFSENEFLLASELWDFLSGDTDTMQQLIDIINRIATPQFAEKYEFLNNSTNKTTGKNDYIQYLTEWNLISEIELISNKTSISQKVKNNNRLTRKFNQSIFKDGEYNVERMIELKSLIV
;
A
#
# COMPACT_ATOMS: atom_id res chain seq x y z
N MET A 1 1.76 13.06 -49.88
CA MET A 1 0.56 13.93 -49.91
C MET A 1 -0.39 13.40 -48.84
N TYR A 2 -0.76 14.23 -47.84
CA TYR A 2 -1.72 14.02 -46.74
C TYR A 2 -1.39 12.94 -45.69
N ARG A 3 -0.69 13.29 -44.59
CA ARG A 3 -1.22 13.83 -43.30
C ARG A 3 -2.44 13.07 -42.75
N ARG A 4 -2.21 12.29 -41.69
CA ARG A 4 -3.13 12.20 -40.54
C ARG A 4 -2.34 12.25 -39.24
N ILE A 5 -2.07 13.48 -38.82
CA ILE A 5 -1.79 13.86 -37.43
C ILE A 5 -3.01 13.42 -36.62
N ARG A 6 -2.91 12.33 -35.86
CA ARG A 6 -3.90 12.02 -34.83
C ARG A 6 -3.46 12.78 -33.57
N ARG A 7 -4.26 13.79 -33.25
CA ARG A 7 -4.20 14.62 -32.05
C ARG A 7 -3.91 13.77 -30.82
N CYS A 8 -2.80 14.03 -30.15
CA CYS A 8 -2.60 13.68 -28.76
C CYS A 8 -3.74 14.29 -27.94
N ARG A 9 -4.65 13.45 -27.44
CA ARG A 9 -5.54 13.81 -26.35
C ARG A 9 -4.84 13.37 -25.06
N VAL A 10 -4.58 14.33 -24.19
CA VAL A 10 -3.88 14.20 -22.90
C VAL A 10 -4.83 13.87 -21.71
N PRO A 11 -5.75 12.89 -21.79
CA PRO A 11 -6.35 12.36 -20.55
C PRO A 11 -6.22 10.84 -20.40
N LYS A 12 -5.22 10.20 -21.03
CA LYS A 12 -5.12 8.72 -21.09
C LYS A 12 -3.88 8.10 -20.41
N VAL A 13 -3.12 8.90 -19.65
CA VAL A 13 -1.89 8.41 -18.99
C VAL A 13 -2.22 7.64 -17.70
N PHE A 14 -3.38 7.87 -17.09
CA PHE A 14 -3.69 7.28 -15.79
C PHE A 14 -4.31 5.88 -15.85
N GLU A 15 -5.33 5.67 -16.70
CA GLU A 15 -5.89 4.33 -16.94
C GLU A 15 -4.87 3.38 -17.57
N GLU A 16 -4.08 3.85 -18.55
CA GLU A 16 -3.09 3.00 -19.22
C GLU A 16 -1.74 2.93 -18.48
N GLY A 17 -1.48 3.83 -17.53
CA GLY A 17 -0.25 3.90 -16.74
C GLY A 17 -0.28 2.99 -15.51
N ILE A 18 -1.42 2.87 -14.83
CA ILE A 18 -1.57 1.88 -13.75
C ILE A 18 -1.60 0.45 -14.33
N ASP A 19 -2.27 0.25 -15.47
CA ASP A 19 -2.44 -1.08 -16.08
C ASP A 19 -1.14 -1.62 -16.75
N ARG A 20 -0.13 -0.75 -16.98
CA ARG A 20 1.15 -1.15 -17.61
C ARG A 20 2.43 -0.77 -16.86
N ALA A 21 2.39 0.15 -15.90
CA ALA A 21 3.61 0.67 -15.23
C ALA A 21 3.60 0.54 -13.70
N VAL A 22 2.47 0.17 -13.08
CA VAL A 22 2.39 -0.01 -11.62
C VAL A 22 2.45 -1.50 -11.30
N ASP A 23 3.66 -1.98 -11.03
CA ASP A 23 3.87 -3.32 -10.48
C ASP A 23 3.19 -3.44 -9.11
N VAL A 24 2.76 -4.65 -8.74
CA VAL A 24 2.21 -4.98 -7.41
C VAL A 24 3.15 -4.46 -6.31
N SER A 25 4.46 -4.52 -6.55
CA SER A 25 5.47 -4.00 -5.63
C SER A 25 5.38 -2.49 -5.38
N PHE A 26 4.95 -1.68 -6.36
CA PHE A 26 4.71 -0.25 -6.15
C PHE A 26 3.51 -0.02 -5.23
N LEU A 27 2.40 -0.72 -5.48
CA LEU A 27 1.17 -0.60 -4.69
C LEU A 27 1.41 -0.99 -3.22
N GLU A 28 2.11 -2.11 -3.00
CA GLU A 28 2.50 -2.56 -1.66
C GLU A 28 3.36 -1.50 -0.95
N LYS A 29 4.42 -1.02 -1.60
CA LYS A 29 5.32 0.00 -1.01
C LYS A 29 4.57 1.30 -0.70
N THR A 30 3.70 1.76 -1.59
CA THR A 30 2.88 2.95 -1.35
C THR A 30 1.99 2.74 -0.14
N ALA A 31 1.32 1.59 -0.05
CA ALA A 31 0.47 1.28 1.10
C ALA A 31 1.27 1.26 2.41
N HIS A 32 2.46 0.65 2.42
CA HIS A 32 3.35 0.63 3.60
C HIS A 32 3.78 2.04 4.02
N ILE A 33 4.11 2.91 3.07
CA ILE A 33 4.48 4.30 3.36
C ILE A 33 3.32 5.06 4.01
N LEU A 34 2.09 4.87 3.52
CA LEU A 34 0.91 5.60 4.00
C LEU A 34 0.52 5.19 5.43
N CYS A 35 0.50 3.89 5.73
CA CYS A 35 0.04 3.39 7.04
C CYS A 35 1.19 3.09 8.02
N GLY A 36 2.45 3.23 7.61
CA GLY A 36 3.60 2.76 8.39
C GLY A 36 3.66 1.24 8.56
N GLY A 37 2.94 0.50 7.72
CA GLY A 37 2.83 -0.96 7.78
C GLY A 37 3.95 -1.70 7.04
N GLU A 38 3.81 -3.01 6.99
CA GLU A 38 4.75 -3.92 6.34
C GLU A 38 4.03 -5.10 5.68
N LYS A 39 4.73 -5.85 4.82
CA LYS A 39 4.28 -7.17 4.39
C LYS A 39 4.58 -8.18 5.50
N LYS A 40 3.59 -8.98 5.89
CA LYS A 40 3.75 -9.93 7.00
C LYS A 40 3.26 -11.32 6.66
N GLU A 41 4.11 -12.31 6.96
CA GLU A 41 3.85 -13.72 6.70
C GLU A 41 3.59 -14.47 8.00
N PHE A 42 2.49 -15.20 8.04
CA PHE A 42 2.10 -16.07 9.13
C PHE A 42 2.14 -17.50 8.63
N THR A 43 3.34 -18.09 8.61
CA THR A 43 3.56 -19.40 8.00
C THR A 43 4.32 -20.34 8.91
N ALA A 44 3.91 -21.61 8.93
CA ALA A 44 4.60 -22.64 9.70
C ALA A 44 6.09 -22.74 9.33
N ASN A 45 6.41 -22.62 8.04
CA ASN A 45 7.78 -22.69 7.52
C ASN A 45 8.70 -21.59 8.06
N LYS A 46 8.17 -20.39 8.32
CA LYS A 46 8.93 -19.28 8.94
C LYS A 46 8.80 -19.25 10.46
N ARG A 47 8.17 -20.26 11.07
CA ARG A 47 7.86 -20.33 12.51
C ARG A 47 7.03 -19.13 13.01
N THR A 48 6.27 -18.51 12.11
CA THR A 48 5.30 -17.46 12.38
C THR A 48 3.86 -17.94 12.21
N GLY A 49 3.69 -19.24 11.95
CA GLY A 49 2.38 -19.88 11.84
C GLY A 49 1.57 -19.72 13.12
N LEU A 50 0.27 -19.50 12.94
CA LEU A 50 -0.66 -19.29 14.04
C LEU A 50 -1.43 -20.56 14.37
N LYS A 51 -2.19 -20.55 15.46
CA LYS A 51 -2.96 -21.71 15.92
C LYS A 51 -4.41 -21.36 16.22
N ILE A 52 -5.27 -22.35 16.02
CA ILE A 52 -6.70 -22.32 16.37
C ILE A 52 -7.07 -23.62 17.10
N SER A 53 -8.27 -23.66 17.68
CA SER A 53 -8.85 -24.89 18.21
C SER A 53 -9.69 -25.63 17.17
N ILE A 54 -10.04 -26.88 17.48
CA ILE A 54 -10.97 -27.69 16.66
C ILE A 54 -12.36 -27.05 16.59
N ASN A 55 -12.88 -26.51 17.71
CA ASN A 55 -14.21 -25.91 17.73
C ASN A 55 -14.23 -24.57 16.97
N GLN A 56 -13.17 -23.77 17.08
CA GLN A 56 -12.98 -22.58 16.23
C GLN A 56 -12.99 -22.94 14.73
N LYS A 57 -12.30 -24.02 14.32
CA LYS A 57 -12.38 -24.50 12.93
C LYS A 57 -13.80 -24.95 12.55
N SER A 58 -14.54 -25.57 13.46
CA SER A 58 -15.95 -25.96 13.24
C SER A 58 -16.85 -24.74 13.00
N ILE A 59 -16.67 -23.66 13.76
CA ILE A 59 -17.39 -22.39 13.56
C ILE A 59 -17.14 -21.85 12.15
N ILE A 60 -15.88 -21.76 11.71
CA ILE A 60 -15.53 -21.32 10.34
C ILE A 60 -16.23 -22.20 9.30
N ASN A 61 -16.13 -23.53 9.44
CA ASN A 61 -16.75 -24.47 8.50
C ASN A 61 -18.28 -24.30 8.43
N ARG A 62 -18.92 -24.03 9.57
CA ARG A 62 -20.36 -23.75 9.63
C ARG A 62 -20.70 -22.46 8.89
N ILE A 63 -20.03 -21.34 9.21
CA ILE A 63 -20.24 -20.05 8.52
C ILE A 63 -20.10 -20.22 7.01
N ILE A 64 -19.00 -20.84 6.56
CA ILE A 64 -18.74 -21.09 5.14
C ILE A 64 -19.82 -21.97 4.51
N THR A 65 -20.32 -22.98 5.22
CA THR A 65 -21.39 -23.86 4.73
C THR A 65 -22.72 -23.13 4.60
N GLU A 66 -23.09 -22.31 5.59
CA GLU A 66 -24.31 -21.50 5.56
C GLU A 66 -24.29 -20.50 4.40
N LEU A 67 -23.16 -19.79 4.21
CA LEU A 67 -22.95 -18.89 3.07
C LEU A 67 -22.97 -19.66 1.73
N THR A 68 -22.34 -20.83 1.68
CA THR A 68 -22.30 -21.69 0.48
C THR A 68 -23.70 -22.15 0.07
N ASN A 69 -24.55 -22.50 1.03
CA ASN A 69 -25.91 -22.97 0.76
C ASN A 69 -26.94 -21.83 0.65
N GLY A 70 -26.53 -20.59 0.95
CA GLY A 70 -27.43 -19.42 0.94
C GLY A 70 -28.41 -19.42 2.11
N TYR A 71 -28.08 -20.12 3.22
CA TYR A 71 -28.87 -20.11 4.45
C TYR A 71 -28.66 -18.82 5.26
N SER A 72 -27.54 -18.14 5.02
CA SER A 72 -27.21 -16.83 5.59
C SER A 72 -26.64 -15.91 4.51
N LYS A 73 -26.57 -14.61 4.84
CA LYS A 73 -25.83 -13.60 4.09
C LYS A 73 -24.58 -13.23 4.90
N PRO A 74 -23.49 -12.78 4.25
CA PRO A 74 -22.30 -12.34 4.98
C PRO A 74 -22.63 -11.15 5.89
N ASP A 75 -22.22 -11.24 7.14
CA ASP A 75 -22.42 -10.23 8.17
C ASP A 75 -21.14 -10.09 9.01
N LEU A 76 -20.40 -9.02 8.76
CA LEU A 76 -19.12 -8.78 9.42
C LEU A 76 -19.22 -8.78 10.95
N ASN A 77 -20.27 -8.20 11.52
CA ASN A 77 -20.39 -8.05 12.97
C ASN A 77 -20.69 -9.40 13.61
N GLN A 78 -21.68 -10.12 13.07
CA GLN A 78 -22.00 -11.46 13.57
C GLN A 78 -20.79 -12.40 13.46
N GLU A 79 -20.11 -12.39 12.32
CA GLU A 79 -18.92 -13.23 12.11
C GLU A 79 -17.77 -12.83 13.04
N ASN A 80 -17.58 -11.53 13.33
CA ASN A 80 -16.60 -11.06 14.31
C ASN A 80 -16.89 -11.59 15.72
N ASP A 81 -18.15 -11.57 16.13
CA ASP A 81 -18.58 -12.06 17.43
C ASP A 81 -18.31 -13.56 17.56
N GLU A 82 -18.67 -14.34 16.52
CA GLU A 82 -18.39 -15.78 16.45
C GLU A 82 -16.88 -16.08 16.42
N CYS A 83 -16.09 -15.26 15.72
CA CYS A 83 -14.63 -15.38 15.67
C CYS A 83 -13.92 -14.94 16.97
N SER A 84 -14.63 -14.30 17.91
CA SER A 84 -14.04 -13.80 19.16
C SER A 84 -14.14 -14.78 20.33
N ILE A 85 -14.66 -15.98 20.10
CA ILE A 85 -14.77 -17.04 21.11
C ILE A 85 -13.38 -17.48 21.57
N ARG A 86 -13.12 -17.33 22.88
CA ARG A 86 -11.85 -17.68 23.52
C ARG A 86 -11.74 -19.18 23.73
N GLU A 87 -10.71 -19.78 23.13
CA GLU A 87 -10.40 -21.19 23.30
C GLU A 87 -8.89 -21.43 23.39
N ILE A 88 -8.51 -22.61 23.86
CA ILE A 88 -7.11 -23.04 23.86
C ILE A 88 -6.79 -23.56 22.45
N PRO A 89 -5.85 -22.95 21.71
CA PRO A 89 -5.49 -23.41 20.38
C PRO A 89 -4.79 -24.78 20.43
N THR A 90 -5.23 -25.71 19.60
CA THR A 90 -4.75 -27.11 19.60
C THR A 90 -4.20 -27.59 18.27
N MET A 91 -4.42 -26.82 17.19
CA MET A 91 -3.98 -27.17 15.84
C MET A 91 -3.44 -25.94 15.10
N ASP A 92 -2.65 -26.17 14.08
CA ASP A 92 -2.13 -25.10 13.24
C ASP A 92 -3.24 -24.51 12.39
N ALA A 93 -3.23 -23.18 12.28
CA ALA A 93 -4.07 -22.43 11.37
C ALA A 93 -3.49 -22.51 9.95
N THR A 94 -4.34 -22.20 8.97
CA THR A 94 -3.95 -22.07 7.58
C THR A 94 -2.94 -20.92 7.42
N ASP A 95 -1.82 -21.21 6.78
CA ASP A 95 -0.79 -20.23 6.43
C ASP A 95 -1.39 -19.08 5.60
N PHE A 96 -1.04 -17.85 5.95
CA PHE A 96 -1.46 -16.67 5.16
C PHE A 96 -0.39 -15.58 5.15
N ILE A 97 -0.54 -14.68 4.18
CA ILE A 97 0.32 -13.51 3.98
C ILE A 97 -0.61 -12.30 3.91
N ALA A 98 -0.34 -11.29 4.73
CA ALA A 98 -0.92 -9.97 4.59
C ALA A 98 0.03 -9.11 3.76
N ASP A 99 -0.42 -8.62 2.62
CA ASP A 99 0.38 -7.72 1.77
C ASP A 99 0.62 -6.40 2.49
N VAL A 100 -0.34 -5.96 3.31
CA VAL A 100 -0.20 -4.85 4.24
C VAL A 100 -0.67 -5.29 5.62
N TYR A 101 0.21 -5.13 6.60
CA TYR A 101 -0.03 -5.39 8.00
C TYR A 101 0.44 -4.19 8.81
N PHE A 102 -0.41 -3.72 9.71
CA PHE A 102 -0.01 -2.76 10.74
C PHE A 102 -0.83 -3.01 12.02
N GLN A 103 -0.29 -2.52 13.13
CA GLN A 103 -0.87 -2.67 14.44
C GLN A 103 -0.64 -1.38 15.22
N ASP A 104 -1.70 -0.85 15.82
CA ASP A 104 -1.64 0.22 16.81
C ASP A 104 -2.04 -0.34 18.18
N ASP A 105 -2.33 0.51 19.17
CA ASP A 105 -2.70 0.07 20.52
C ASP A 105 -4.06 -0.67 20.56
N GLU A 106 -4.99 -0.32 19.67
CA GLU A 106 -6.38 -0.77 19.69
C GLU A 106 -6.66 -1.92 18.71
N GLN A 107 -5.96 -1.96 17.58
CA GLN A 107 -6.29 -2.86 16.49
C GLN A 107 -5.08 -3.47 15.77
N ILE A 108 -5.36 -4.57 15.08
CA ILE A 108 -4.51 -5.17 14.05
C ILE A 108 -5.27 -5.09 12.75
N VAL A 109 -4.60 -4.61 11.71
CA VAL A 109 -5.14 -4.54 10.37
C VAL A 109 -4.32 -5.42 9.45
N CYS A 110 -4.99 -6.34 8.77
CA CYS A 110 -4.46 -7.15 7.68
C CYS A 110 -5.17 -6.78 6.39
N ILE A 111 -4.44 -6.58 5.30
CA ILE A 111 -5.00 -6.31 3.99
C ILE A 111 -4.34 -7.22 2.97
N GLU A 112 -5.16 -7.80 2.11
CA GLU A 112 -4.71 -8.53 0.93
C GLU A 112 -5.06 -7.75 -0.34
N LEU A 113 -4.03 -7.36 -1.08
CA LEU A 113 -4.18 -6.52 -2.27
C LEU A 113 -4.50 -7.40 -3.48
N LYS A 114 -5.54 -7.04 -4.22
CA LYS A 114 -5.98 -7.72 -5.44
C LYS A 114 -5.94 -6.74 -6.60
N THR A 115 -5.17 -7.07 -7.63
CA THR A 115 -5.01 -6.24 -8.85
C THR A 115 -5.92 -6.66 -10.00
N VAL A 116 -6.53 -7.84 -9.94
CA VAL A 116 -7.38 -8.39 -11.01
C VAL A 116 -8.69 -8.94 -10.47
N LYS A 117 -9.66 -9.11 -11.38
CA LYS A 117 -10.93 -9.81 -11.11
C LYS A 117 -10.66 -11.24 -10.64
N PRO A 118 -11.06 -11.63 -9.41
CA PRO A 118 -10.93 -13.02 -8.97
C PRO A 118 -11.88 -13.94 -9.75
N ASN A 119 -11.43 -15.18 -10.03
CA ASN A 119 -12.26 -16.19 -10.67
C ASN A 119 -13.35 -16.73 -9.71
N LYS A 120 -14.43 -17.28 -10.27
CA LYS A 120 -15.48 -17.95 -9.48
C LYS A 120 -14.87 -19.09 -8.65
N GLY A 121 -15.15 -19.11 -7.35
CA GLY A 121 -14.63 -20.10 -6.40
C GLY A 121 -13.50 -19.59 -5.51
N VAL A 122 -12.83 -18.50 -5.90
CA VAL A 122 -11.76 -17.89 -5.09
C VAL A 122 -12.32 -17.31 -3.79
N PHE A 123 -13.46 -16.61 -3.85
CA PHE A 123 -14.03 -15.92 -2.68
C PHE A 123 -14.41 -16.84 -1.51
N LYS A 124 -14.75 -18.11 -1.75
CA LYS A 124 -14.99 -19.07 -0.66
C LYS A 124 -13.71 -19.30 0.15
N VAL A 125 -12.62 -19.60 -0.56
CA VAL A 125 -11.31 -19.88 0.04
C VAL A 125 -10.76 -18.62 0.72
N GLU A 126 -10.92 -17.46 0.08
CA GLU A 126 -10.54 -16.18 0.69
C GLU A 126 -11.32 -15.92 1.97
N LYS A 127 -12.63 -16.14 1.98
CA LYS A 127 -13.45 -15.95 3.18
C LYS A 127 -13.03 -16.90 4.31
N GLU A 128 -12.77 -18.16 3.99
CA GLU A 128 -12.28 -19.13 4.98
C GLU A 128 -10.95 -18.68 5.59
N LYS A 129 -10.01 -18.26 4.74
CA LYS A 129 -8.71 -17.73 5.16
C LYS A 129 -8.85 -16.48 6.03
N VAL A 130 -9.72 -15.54 5.66
CA VAL A 130 -10.00 -14.31 6.42
C VAL A 130 -10.55 -14.63 7.82
N LEU A 131 -11.55 -15.51 7.91
CA LEU A 131 -12.15 -15.91 9.20
C LEU A 131 -11.12 -16.62 10.09
N GLU A 132 -10.32 -17.51 9.50
CA GLU A 132 -9.29 -18.25 10.22
C GLU A 132 -8.17 -17.36 10.74
N ALA A 133 -7.68 -16.43 9.89
CA ALA A 133 -6.69 -15.44 10.29
C ALA A 133 -7.19 -14.55 11.43
N LYS A 134 -8.46 -14.11 11.37
CA LYS A 134 -9.07 -13.29 12.44
C LYS A 134 -9.10 -14.02 13.77
N ILE A 135 -9.56 -15.28 13.78
CA ILE A 135 -9.57 -16.11 15.00
C ILE A 135 -8.15 -16.31 15.53
N ALA A 136 -7.22 -16.70 14.66
CA ALA A 136 -5.85 -17.03 15.05
C ALA A 136 -5.11 -15.80 15.62
N LEU A 137 -5.32 -14.61 15.04
CA LEU A 137 -4.81 -13.36 15.58
C LEU A 137 -5.51 -12.98 16.89
N LYS A 138 -6.82 -13.16 17.00
CA LYS A 138 -7.58 -12.87 18.24
C LYS A 138 -7.15 -13.76 19.41
N ASN A 139 -6.74 -15.00 19.15
CA ASN A 139 -6.15 -15.88 20.16
C ASN A 139 -4.84 -15.33 20.76
N ILE A 140 -4.05 -14.59 19.97
CA ILE A 140 -2.79 -13.98 20.42
C ILE A 140 -3.00 -12.59 21.01
N TYR A 141 -3.93 -11.83 20.42
CA TYR A 141 -4.23 -10.45 20.77
C TYR A 141 -5.70 -10.31 21.19
N PRO A 142 -6.08 -10.87 22.36
CA PRO A 142 -7.48 -10.99 22.76
C PRO A 142 -8.18 -9.64 22.94
N ASP A 143 -7.43 -8.59 23.25
CA ASP A 143 -7.99 -7.26 23.54
C ASP A 143 -7.99 -6.33 22.32
N LYS A 144 -7.31 -6.71 21.22
CA LYS A 144 -7.28 -5.90 19.99
C LYS A 144 -8.45 -6.21 19.06
N VAL A 145 -8.93 -5.20 18.36
CA VAL A 145 -9.84 -5.38 17.23
C VAL A 145 -9.05 -5.93 16.05
N ILE A 146 -9.52 -7.02 15.44
CA ILE A 146 -8.86 -7.59 14.26
C ILE A 146 -9.67 -7.22 13.02
N ARG A 147 -9.07 -6.41 12.13
CA ARG A 147 -9.65 -6.07 10.83
C ARG A 147 -8.87 -6.80 9.75
N TYR A 148 -9.61 -7.44 8.84
CA TYR A 148 -9.02 -8.09 7.69
C TYR A 148 -9.82 -7.68 6.46
N PHE A 149 -9.17 -7.02 5.51
CA PHE A 149 -9.80 -6.56 4.28
C PHE A 149 -9.24 -7.26 3.05
N LEU A 150 -10.11 -7.55 2.10
CA LEU A 150 -9.69 -7.59 0.69
C LEU A 150 -9.59 -6.16 0.19
N ALA A 151 -8.58 -5.81 -0.57
CA ALA A 151 -8.43 -4.45 -1.07
C ALA A 151 -8.16 -4.42 -2.57
N PHE A 152 -8.85 -3.51 -3.25
CA PHE A 152 -8.75 -3.29 -4.67
C PHE A 152 -8.27 -1.85 -4.91
N PRO A 153 -7.03 -1.66 -5.41
CA PRO A 153 -6.41 -0.33 -5.54
C PRO A 153 -7.15 0.67 -6.44
N PHE A 154 -8.03 0.17 -7.32
CA PHE A 154 -8.86 0.96 -8.22
C PHE A 154 -10.16 0.21 -8.53
N ASP A 155 -11.19 0.94 -8.96
CA ASP A 155 -12.42 0.36 -9.48
C ASP A 155 -12.40 0.38 -11.02
N PRO A 156 -12.29 -0.77 -11.70
CA PRO A 156 -12.25 -0.83 -13.17
C PRO A 156 -13.58 -0.47 -13.84
N LEU A 157 -14.65 -0.25 -13.07
CA LEU A 157 -15.97 0.11 -13.57
C LEU A 157 -16.28 1.60 -13.42
N SER A 158 -15.43 2.34 -12.70
CA SER A 158 -15.59 3.77 -12.48
C SER A 158 -15.28 4.57 -13.73
N ASP A 159 -16.04 5.64 -13.96
CA ASP A 159 -15.77 6.61 -15.04
C ASP A 159 -14.72 7.66 -14.65
N THR A 160 -14.25 7.63 -13.40
CA THR A 160 -13.27 8.58 -12.87
C THR A 160 -12.10 7.84 -12.21
N PRO A 161 -10.88 8.42 -12.22
CA PRO A 161 -9.69 7.73 -11.70
C PRO A 161 -9.77 7.36 -10.22
N THR A 162 -10.55 8.09 -9.42
CA THR A 162 -10.65 7.93 -7.96
C THR A 162 -12.02 7.45 -7.48
N GLY A 163 -13.03 7.46 -8.35
CA GLY A 163 -14.37 7.01 -8.01
C GLY A 163 -14.46 5.50 -7.85
N TYR A 164 -15.50 5.07 -7.14
CA TYR A 164 -15.85 3.66 -6.98
C TYR A 164 -17.33 3.47 -6.69
N ASP A 165 -17.84 2.29 -7.01
CA ASP A 165 -19.17 1.83 -6.61
C ASP A 165 -19.08 0.38 -6.12
N LYS A 166 -19.13 0.19 -4.79
CA LYS A 166 -19.00 -1.12 -4.16
C LYS A 166 -20.10 -2.07 -4.58
N GLN A 167 -21.34 -1.59 -4.74
CA GLN A 167 -22.47 -2.45 -5.14
C GLN A 167 -22.24 -2.97 -6.55
N ARG A 168 -21.95 -2.07 -7.49
CA ARG A 168 -21.69 -2.39 -8.88
C ARG A 168 -20.46 -3.30 -9.02
N PHE A 169 -19.41 -3.06 -8.24
CA PHE A 169 -18.21 -3.89 -8.21
C PHE A 169 -18.51 -5.31 -7.70
N MET A 170 -19.27 -5.45 -6.61
CA MET A 170 -19.68 -6.75 -6.09
C MET A 170 -20.57 -7.52 -7.07
N ASP A 171 -21.45 -6.85 -7.81
CA ASP A 171 -22.27 -7.46 -8.86
C ASP A 171 -21.44 -7.91 -10.06
N TYR A 172 -20.40 -7.16 -10.39
CA TYR A 172 -19.45 -7.51 -11.44
C TYR A 172 -18.57 -8.73 -11.08
N CYS A 173 -18.20 -8.85 -9.81
CA CYS A 173 -17.40 -9.96 -9.27
C CYS A 173 -18.26 -11.17 -8.92
N VAL A 174 -18.31 -12.15 -9.82
CA VAL A 174 -19.21 -13.29 -9.63
C VAL A 174 -18.89 -14.08 -8.36
N GLY A 175 -19.88 -14.17 -7.48
CA GLY A 175 -19.80 -14.89 -6.20
C GLY A 175 -19.30 -14.02 -5.04
N PHE A 176 -18.96 -12.75 -5.24
CA PHE A 176 -18.48 -11.86 -4.19
C PHE A 176 -19.54 -11.68 -3.08
N ARG A 177 -20.75 -11.24 -3.45
CA ARG A 177 -21.88 -11.02 -2.52
C ARG A 177 -22.28 -12.23 -1.68
N LYS A 178 -21.90 -13.42 -2.14
CA LYS A 178 -22.21 -14.66 -1.44
C LYS A 178 -21.35 -14.85 -0.19
N TYR A 179 -20.13 -14.31 -0.18
CA TYR A 179 -19.16 -14.57 0.88
C TYR A 179 -18.70 -13.32 1.62
N PHE A 180 -18.82 -12.14 1.02
CA PHE A 180 -18.34 -10.89 1.61
C PHE A 180 -19.43 -9.84 1.64
N SER A 181 -19.48 -9.13 2.76
CA SER A 181 -20.24 -7.89 2.94
C SER A 181 -19.42 -6.69 2.47
N GLU A 182 -20.06 -5.53 2.30
CA GLU A 182 -19.38 -4.30 1.87
C GLU A 182 -18.31 -3.85 2.85
N ASN A 183 -18.47 -4.12 4.14
CA ASN A 183 -17.53 -3.67 5.16
C ASN A 183 -16.28 -4.58 5.27
N GLU A 184 -16.17 -5.60 4.42
CA GLU A 184 -15.04 -6.55 4.42
C GLU A 184 -14.03 -6.31 3.30
N PHE A 185 -14.24 -5.27 2.50
CA PHE A 185 -13.27 -4.88 1.48
C PHE A 185 -13.18 -3.38 1.31
N LEU A 186 -12.05 -2.93 0.76
CA LEU A 186 -11.76 -1.54 0.43
C LEU A 186 -11.58 -1.39 -1.08
N LEU A 187 -12.11 -0.33 -1.68
CA LEU A 187 -12.10 -0.14 -3.14
C LEU A 187 -11.67 1.28 -3.55
N ALA A 188 -10.70 1.37 -4.46
CA ALA A 188 -10.18 2.62 -5.02
C ALA A 188 -9.82 3.65 -3.93
N SER A 189 -10.36 4.88 -3.99
CA SER A 189 -10.06 5.94 -3.02
C SER A 189 -10.35 5.54 -1.57
N GLU A 190 -11.34 4.67 -1.32
CA GLU A 190 -11.63 4.13 0.02
C GLU A 190 -10.40 3.44 0.65
N LEU A 191 -9.65 2.66 -0.15
CA LEU A 191 -8.44 1.99 0.32
C LEU A 191 -7.37 3.00 0.71
N TRP A 192 -7.12 3.97 -0.15
CA TRP A 192 -6.00 4.90 0.01
C TRP A 192 -6.26 5.85 1.18
N ASP A 193 -7.49 6.30 1.33
CA ASP A 193 -7.91 7.15 2.44
C ASP A 193 -7.89 6.39 3.77
N PHE A 194 -8.30 5.11 3.75
CA PHE A 194 -8.17 4.24 4.93
C PHE A 194 -6.71 4.06 5.35
N LEU A 195 -5.80 3.83 4.40
CA LEU A 195 -4.38 3.59 4.69
C LEU A 195 -3.65 4.84 5.19
N SER A 196 -3.97 6.02 4.66
CA SER A 196 -3.33 7.27 5.08
C SER A 196 -3.94 7.88 6.34
N GLY A 197 -5.21 7.57 6.63
CA GLY A 197 -5.99 8.26 7.65
C GLY A 197 -6.46 9.66 7.22
N ASP A 198 -6.35 10.01 5.94
CA ASP A 198 -6.75 11.30 5.37
C ASP A 198 -7.61 11.10 4.11
N THR A 199 -8.31 12.14 3.68
CA THR A 199 -9.17 12.13 2.49
C THR A 199 -8.42 12.55 1.23
N ASP A 200 -8.93 12.13 0.06
CA ASP A 200 -8.40 12.51 -1.25
C ASP A 200 -6.96 12.00 -1.51
N THR A 201 -6.55 10.97 -0.78
CA THR A 201 -5.20 10.41 -0.83
C THR A 201 -4.90 9.86 -2.20
N MET A 202 -5.87 9.14 -2.79
CA MET A 202 -5.69 8.59 -4.14
C MET A 202 -5.39 9.72 -5.13
N GLN A 203 -6.19 10.79 -5.16
CA GLN A 203 -5.97 11.92 -6.08
C GLN A 203 -4.60 12.58 -5.87
N GLN A 204 -4.16 12.73 -4.62
CA GLN A 204 -2.83 13.25 -4.34
C GLN A 204 -1.73 12.34 -4.92
N LEU A 205 -1.85 11.02 -4.77
CA LEU A 205 -0.92 10.07 -5.41
C LEU A 205 -0.94 10.22 -6.94
N ILE A 206 -2.13 10.34 -7.53
CA ILE A 206 -2.32 10.56 -8.97
C ILE A 206 -1.56 11.80 -9.43
N ASP A 207 -1.73 12.90 -8.72
CA ASP A 207 -1.11 14.17 -9.05
C ASP A 207 0.41 14.10 -8.93
N ILE A 208 0.94 13.47 -7.87
CA ILE A 208 2.38 13.29 -7.68
C ILE A 208 2.98 12.50 -8.84
N ILE A 209 2.35 11.38 -9.21
CA ILE A 209 2.79 10.54 -10.33
C ILE A 209 2.79 11.36 -11.62
N ASN A 210 1.71 12.10 -11.92
CA ASN A 210 1.60 12.88 -13.14
C ASN A 210 2.59 14.07 -13.20
N ARG A 211 2.95 14.66 -12.07
CA ARG A 211 3.98 15.72 -12.00
C ARG A 211 5.38 15.17 -12.31
N ILE A 212 5.67 13.93 -11.92
CA ILE A 212 6.99 13.31 -12.09
C ILE A 212 7.10 12.64 -13.46
N ALA A 213 6.10 11.85 -13.86
CA ALA A 213 6.06 11.01 -15.06
C ALA A 213 5.80 11.82 -16.34
N THR A 214 6.67 12.79 -16.61
CA THR A 214 6.62 13.67 -17.78
C THR A 214 7.75 13.31 -18.76
N PRO A 215 7.68 13.74 -20.03
CA PRO A 215 8.79 13.57 -20.98
C PRO A 215 10.12 14.17 -20.51
N GLN A 216 10.08 15.13 -19.58
CA GLN A 216 11.26 15.77 -18.99
C GLN A 216 11.88 14.97 -17.83
N PHE A 217 11.31 13.81 -17.46
CA PHE A 217 11.78 13.03 -16.31
C PHE A 217 13.28 12.74 -16.36
N ALA A 218 13.78 12.20 -17.48
CA ALA A 218 15.19 11.82 -17.61
C ALA A 218 16.12 13.04 -17.51
N GLU A 219 15.74 14.16 -18.13
CA GLU A 219 16.51 15.41 -18.06
C GLU A 219 16.57 15.95 -16.63
N LYS A 220 15.42 16.02 -15.95
CA LYS A 220 15.34 16.49 -14.55
C LYS A 220 16.07 15.55 -13.60
N TYR A 221 15.98 14.24 -13.81
CA TYR A 221 16.69 13.22 -13.03
C TYR A 221 18.21 13.43 -13.11
N GLU A 222 18.77 13.56 -14.32
CA GLU A 222 20.19 13.82 -14.52
C GLU A 222 20.62 15.18 -13.98
N PHE A 223 19.78 16.20 -14.16
CA PHE A 223 20.02 17.54 -13.62
C PHE A 223 20.14 17.52 -12.10
N LEU A 224 19.25 16.79 -11.42
CA LEU A 224 19.22 16.65 -9.97
C LEU A 224 20.39 15.81 -9.44
N ASN A 225 20.87 14.82 -10.19
CA ASN A 225 22.02 14.01 -9.80
C ASN A 225 23.38 14.70 -10.00
N ASN A 226 23.45 15.71 -10.86
CA ASN A 226 24.66 16.50 -11.02
C ASN A 226 24.84 17.49 -9.85
N SER A 227 25.80 17.21 -8.97
CA SER A 227 26.04 17.97 -7.75
C SER A 227 26.45 19.43 -7.97
N THR A 228 26.99 19.77 -9.14
CA THR A 228 27.37 21.15 -9.48
C THR A 228 26.15 22.07 -9.62
N ASN A 229 25.02 21.52 -10.07
CA ASN A 229 23.75 22.25 -10.25
C ASN A 229 23.15 22.76 -8.93
N LYS A 230 23.53 22.17 -7.79
CA LYS A 230 23.18 22.71 -6.45
C LYS A 230 23.68 24.14 -6.24
N THR A 231 24.67 24.57 -7.03
CA THR A 231 25.27 25.91 -6.98
C THR A 231 25.05 26.69 -8.28
N THR A 232 25.37 26.12 -9.44
CA THR A 232 25.33 26.83 -10.73
C THR A 232 23.92 27.02 -11.27
N GLY A 233 23.01 26.08 -10.99
CA GLY A 233 21.60 26.10 -11.40
C GLY A 233 20.65 26.05 -10.21
N LYS A 234 21.00 26.72 -9.10
CA LYS A 234 20.34 26.54 -7.80
C LYS A 234 18.82 26.76 -7.84
N ASN A 235 18.34 27.75 -8.61
CA ASN A 235 16.91 28.04 -8.69
C ASN A 235 16.14 26.89 -9.35
N ASP A 236 16.59 26.43 -10.52
CA ASP A 236 16.00 25.30 -11.23
C ASP A 236 16.13 24.01 -10.41
N TYR A 237 17.23 23.82 -9.69
CA TYR A 237 17.43 22.68 -8.80
C TYR A 237 16.37 22.65 -7.69
N ILE A 238 16.14 23.78 -7.01
CA ILE A 238 15.10 23.89 -5.97
C ILE A 238 13.71 23.73 -6.58
N GLN A 239 13.47 24.30 -7.76
CA GLN A 239 12.20 24.15 -8.47
C GLN A 239 11.91 22.67 -8.76
N TYR A 240 12.85 21.93 -9.34
CA TYR A 240 12.67 20.50 -9.64
C TYR A 240 12.49 19.66 -8.38
N LEU A 241 13.22 19.94 -7.29
CA LEU A 241 12.98 19.28 -6.01
C LEU A 241 11.57 19.56 -5.47
N THR A 242 11.08 20.79 -5.61
CA THR A 242 9.73 21.19 -5.18
C THR A 242 8.66 20.47 -5.99
N GLU A 243 8.82 20.45 -7.32
CA GLU A 243 7.91 19.74 -8.23
C GLU A 243 7.84 18.24 -7.93
N TRP A 244 8.96 17.63 -7.50
CA TRP A 244 9.05 16.21 -7.15
C TRP A 244 8.80 15.93 -5.65
N ASN A 245 8.34 16.92 -4.89
CA ASN A 245 8.09 16.84 -3.44
C ASN A 245 9.28 16.34 -2.60
N LEU A 246 10.52 16.59 -3.04
CA LEU A 246 11.75 16.23 -2.34
C LEU A 246 12.14 17.31 -1.31
N ILE A 247 11.22 17.63 -0.41
CA ILE A 247 11.34 18.74 0.55
C ILE A 247 12.57 18.58 1.46
N SER A 248 12.87 17.36 1.89
CA SER A 248 14.06 17.07 2.70
C SER A 248 15.36 17.48 2.00
N GLU A 249 15.46 17.37 0.67
CA GLU A 249 16.67 17.84 -0.05
C GLU A 249 16.75 19.37 -0.09
N ILE A 250 15.62 20.08 -0.16
CA ILE A 250 15.59 21.54 -0.08
C ILE A 250 16.11 22.01 1.29
N GLU A 251 15.74 21.29 2.35
CA GLU A 251 16.23 21.52 3.71
C GLU A 251 17.75 21.30 3.82
N LEU A 252 18.28 20.22 3.23
CA LEU A 252 19.72 19.95 3.18
C LEU A 252 20.48 21.05 2.43
N ILE A 253 19.92 21.57 1.32
CA ILE A 253 20.53 22.67 0.55
C ILE A 253 20.55 23.97 1.38
N SER A 254 19.46 24.26 2.08
CA SER A 254 19.34 25.45 2.93
C SER A 254 20.36 25.44 4.07
N ASN A 255 20.72 24.25 4.57
CA ASN A 255 21.69 24.04 5.65
C ASN A 255 23.09 23.63 5.19
N LYS A 256 23.40 23.75 3.89
CA LYS A 256 24.63 23.22 3.28
C LYS A 256 25.91 23.65 4.01
N THR A 257 26.01 24.92 4.40
CA THR A 257 27.20 25.47 5.07
C THR A 257 27.43 24.83 6.45
N SER A 258 26.36 24.71 7.25
CA SER A 258 26.41 24.08 8.58
C SER A 258 26.81 22.61 8.47
N ILE A 259 26.16 21.87 7.57
CA ILE A 259 26.46 20.46 7.31
C ILE A 259 27.92 20.31 6.85
N SER A 260 28.38 21.15 5.92
CA SER A 260 29.75 21.11 5.40
C SER A 260 30.80 21.31 6.50
N GLN A 261 30.51 22.14 7.51
CA GLN A 261 31.41 22.34 8.66
C GLN A 261 31.44 21.08 9.55
N LYS A 262 30.27 20.50 9.85
CA LYS A 262 30.16 19.31 10.69
C LYS A 262 30.81 18.06 10.07
N VAL A 263 30.81 17.93 8.74
CA VAL A 263 31.41 16.76 8.07
C VAL A 263 32.92 16.87 7.82
N LYS A 264 33.51 18.07 7.93
CA LYS A 264 34.87 18.40 7.45
C LYS A 264 35.98 17.45 7.92
N ASN A 265 35.88 16.93 9.15
CA ASN A 265 36.88 16.04 9.74
C ASN A 265 36.43 14.57 9.79
N ASN A 266 35.33 14.23 9.13
CA ASN A 266 34.79 12.89 9.06
C ASN A 266 34.75 12.43 7.60
N ASN A 267 35.71 11.59 7.21
CA ASN A 267 35.84 11.09 5.84
C ASN A 267 34.59 10.34 5.36
N ARG A 268 33.92 9.58 6.25
CA ARG A 268 32.68 8.86 5.91
C ARG A 268 31.55 9.85 5.61
N LEU A 269 31.33 10.83 6.50
CA LEU A 269 30.27 11.82 6.32
C LEU A 269 30.55 12.76 5.15
N THR A 270 31.81 13.09 4.89
CA THR A 270 32.21 13.87 3.71
C THR A 270 31.88 13.12 2.43
N ARG A 271 32.14 11.80 2.36
CA ARG A 271 31.74 10.98 1.22
C ARG A 271 30.22 10.96 1.04
N LYS A 272 29.45 10.77 2.13
CA LYS A 272 27.97 10.80 2.11
C LYS A 272 27.41 12.14 1.66
N PHE A 273 27.96 13.26 2.15
CA PHE A 273 27.58 14.61 1.73
C PHE A 273 27.72 14.83 0.21
N ASN A 274 28.76 14.25 -0.38
CA ASN A 274 29.07 14.38 -1.80
C ASN A 274 28.36 13.36 -2.71
N GLN A 275 27.61 12.40 -2.15
CA GLN A 275 26.83 11.45 -2.94
C GLN A 275 25.68 12.16 -3.68
N SER A 276 25.29 11.58 -4.81
CA SER A 276 24.08 11.93 -5.56
C SER A 276 22.82 11.70 -4.71
N ILE A 277 21.75 12.43 -5.05
CA ILE A 277 20.48 12.30 -4.33
C ILE A 277 19.78 10.98 -4.67
N PHE A 278 20.00 10.45 -5.88
CA PHE A 278 19.58 9.11 -6.28
C PHE A 278 20.77 8.18 -6.40
N LYS A 279 20.59 6.90 -6.05
CA LYS A 279 21.58 5.83 -6.18
C LYS A 279 20.88 4.63 -6.80
N ASP A 280 21.42 4.12 -7.91
CA ASP A 280 20.87 2.96 -8.63
C ASP A 280 19.39 3.14 -9.05
N GLY A 281 18.99 4.37 -9.35
CA GLY A 281 17.61 4.72 -9.72
C GLY A 281 16.67 4.99 -8.52
N GLU A 282 17.13 4.73 -7.30
CA GLU A 282 16.33 4.93 -6.08
C GLU A 282 16.74 6.18 -5.30
N TYR A 283 15.81 6.76 -4.56
CA TYR A 283 16.12 7.88 -3.66
C TYR A 283 17.05 7.42 -2.53
N ASN A 284 18.17 8.12 -2.33
CA ASN A 284 19.18 7.76 -1.34
C ASN A 284 18.74 8.21 0.06
N VAL A 285 17.73 7.52 0.61
CA VAL A 285 17.11 7.82 1.91
C VAL A 285 18.14 7.76 3.04
N GLU A 286 19.06 6.78 3.03
CA GLU A 286 20.10 6.64 4.04
C GLU A 286 21.02 7.87 4.09
N ARG A 287 21.44 8.39 2.92
CA ARG A 287 22.18 9.66 2.83
C ARG A 287 21.35 10.81 3.39
N MET A 288 20.09 10.92 2.99
CA MET A 288 19.23 12.02 3.44
C MET A 288 19.11 12.02 4.97
N ILE A 289 18.81 10.86 5.58
CA ILE A 289 18.66 10.73 7.03
C ILE A 289 19.97 11.08 7.76
N GLU A 290 21.11 10.52 7.33
CA GLU A 290 22.40 10.82 7.95
C GLU A 290 22.72 12.33 7.88
N LEU A 291 22.49 12.99 6.74
CA LEU A 291 22.77 14.43 6.60
C LEU A 291 21.76 15.29 7.36
N LYS A 292 20.49 14.91 7.40
CA LYS A 292 19.45 15.64 8.12
C LYS A 292 19.68 15.60 9.63
N SER A 293 20.23 14.50 10.15
CA SER A 293 20.63 14.40 11.57
C SER A 293 21.67 15.44 12.00
N LEU A 294 22.41 16.02 11.04
CA LEU A 294 23.40 17.07 11.29
C LEU A 294 22.81 18.48 11.30
N ILE A 295 21.52 18.66 11.01
CA ILE A 295 20.88 19.99 11.01
C ILE A 295 20.51 20.43 12.44
N VAL A 296 20.38 19.47 13.36
CA VAL A 296 20.13 19.69 14.79
C VAL A 296 21.26 20.44 15.49
#